data_AF-A0AAE9EDG5-F1
#
_entry.id   AF-A0AAE9EDG5-F1
#
_cell.length_a   1.000
_cell.length_b   1.000
_cell.length_c   1.000
_cell.angle_alpha   90.00
_cell.angle_beta   90.00
_cell.angle_gamma   90.00
#
_symmetry.space_group_name_H-M   'P 1'
#
loop_
_entity.id
_entity.type
_entity.pdbx_description
1 polymer ?
#
loop_
_entity_poly.entity_id
_entity_poly.type
_entity_poly.pdbx_seq_one_letter_code
_entity_poly.pdbx_strand_id
1 'polypeptide(L)'
;MNVSNVIESECDSSYNPLFENLLYLGTAAYMVAGLFFHISILKTILVTERSYYKDNSFFMLFAMDSIASTTLILNDLLFGRVFMYIPQLCPYVSPFFWTPSILLNTLYALNNHARFAKSVVQIFMVLNRMSCVLLPAVYNKLWSTMTPIACVMSVCVPFAGIWNIIISRTFIVAVRGGFGINYIKAVPWASLSMFQSIFIITALSFTFICTSVTLYKLILLPGRIKSAEKSLCFTSISISFTFVLVAITQMLFATCPSCRSDELYILQFLAFDTFTVGSAIILILTNKHLRTSIFTSSKKRKIVNITVTARQSGRFSSTQTY
;
A
#
# COMPACT_ATOMS: atom_id res chain seq x y z
N MET A 1 37.51 23.93 -3.14
CA MET A 1 36.18 24.48 -2.78
C MET A 1 35.74 23.81 -1.50
N ASN A 2 35.80 24.52 -0.36
CA ASN A 2 35.18 24.06 0.89
C ASN A 2 33.67 24.23 0.72
N VAL A 3 32.99 23.19 0.23
CA VAL A 3 31.54 23.12 0.32
C VAL A 3 31.26 22.80 1.78
N SER A 4 30.74 23.78 2.52
CA SER A 4 30.20 23.55 3.86
C SER A 4 29.22 22.37 3.77
N ASN A 5 29.59 21.25 4.40
CA ASN A 5 28.76 20.04 4.43
C ASN A 5 27.51 20.20 5.33
N VAL A 6 27.16 21.42 5.71
CA VAL A 6 26.03 21.77 6.57
C VAL A 6 24.99 22.46 5.71
N ILE A 7 23.76 21.93 5.70
CA ILE A 7 22.61 22.58 5.09
C ILE A 7 21.66 22.91 6.23
N GLU A 8 21.66 24.17 6.62
CA GLU A 8 20.74 24.69 7.62
C GLU A 8 19.36 24.85 6.99
N SER A 9 18.35 24.36 7.69
CA SER A 9 16.95 24.52 7.32
C SER A 9 16.24 25.06 8.55
N GLU A 10 16.15 26.39 8.63
CA GLU A 10 15.46 27.06 9.72
C GLU A 10 13.95 26.76 9.68
N CYS A 11 13.38 26.51 10.85
CA CYS A 11 11.95 26.22 10.99
C CYS A 11 11.14 27.51 10.80
N ASP A 12 10.07 27.44 10.01
CA ASP A 12 9.23 28.62 9.76
C ASP A 12 8.24 28.86 10.91
N SER A 13 8.45 29.93 11.67
CA SER A 13 7.60 30.30 12.80
C SER A 13 6.28 30.99 12.40
N SER A 14 6.03 31.23 11.11
CA SER A 14 4.81 31.89 10.64
C SER A 14 3.55 31.00 10.69
N TYR A 15 3.73 29.67 10.77
CA TYR A 15 2.63 28.71 10.83
C TYR A 15 2.02 28.62 12.24
N ASN A 16 0.69 28.54 12.29
CA ASN A 16 -0.03 28.39 13.56
C ASN A 16 0.13 26.97 14.13
N PRO A 17 0.78 26.77 15.28
CA PRO A 17 1.09 25.43 15.78
C PRO A 17 -0.15 24.62 16.17
N LEU A 18 -1.23 25.26 16.60
CA LEU A 18 -2.48 24.55 16.94
C LEU A 18 -3.12 23.97 15.68
N PHE A 19 -3.16 24.75 14.60
CA PHE A 19 -3.74 24.31 13.33
C PHE A 19 -2.96 23.15 12.72
N GLU A 20 -1.63 23.23 12.67
CA GLU A 20 -0.79 22.14 12.16
C GLU A 20 -0.94 20.86 13.01
N ASN A 21 -0.96 20.99 14.34
CA ASN A 21 -1.17 19.84 15.22
C ASN A 21 -2.53 19.15 14.99
N LEU A 22 -3.58 19.93 14.70
CA LEU A 22 -4.90 19.37 14.37
C LEU A 22 -4.89 18.63 13.03
N LEU A 23 -4.13 19.10 12.05
CA LEU A 23 -3.92 18.38 10.79
C LEU A 23 -3.16 17.08 11.01
N TYR A 24 -2.12 17.08 11.86
CA TYR A 24 -1.46 15.84 12.27
C TYR A 24 -2.47 14.88 12.92
N LEU A 25 -3.26 15.35 13.89
CA LEU A 25 -4.24 14.50 14.58
C LEU A 25 -5.27 13.90 13.63
N GLY A 26 -5.82 14.72 12.72
CA GLY A 26 -6.77 14.28 11.71
C GLY A 26 -6.17 13.24 10.76
N THR A 27 -4.94 13.47 10.30
CA THR A 27 -4.24 12.54 9.40
C THR A 27 -3.81 11.25 10.11
N ALA A 28 -3.32 11.37 11.34
CA ALA A 28 -2.96 10.24 12.19
C ALA A 28 -4.16 9.33 12.48
N ALA A 29 -5.35 9.89 12.71
CA ALA A 29 -6.54 9.10 13.02
C ALA A 29 -6.87 8.07 11.94
N TYR A 30 -6.96 8.48 10.67
CA TYR A 30 -7.25 7.53 9.59
C TYR A 30 -6.05 6.65 9.23
N MET A 31 -4.82 7.15 9.38
CA MET A 31 -3.61 6.34 9.15
C MET A 31 -3.47 5.21 10.17
N VAL A 32 -3.76 5.47 11.46
CA VAL A 32 -3.78 4.44 12.50
C VAL A 32 -4.85 3.38 12.21
N ALA A 33 -6.04 3.79 11.75
CA ALA A 33 -7.06 2.85 11.31
C ALA A 33 -6.59 1.99 10.11
N GLY A 34 -5.97 2.63 9.11
CA GLY A 34 -5.37 1.94 7.96
C GLY A 34 -4.26 0.96 8.35
N LEU A 35 -3.39 1.36 9.28
CA LEU A 35 -2.32 0.53 9.82
C LEU A 35 -2.89 -0.71 10.51
N PHE A 36 -3.90 -0.52 11.35
CA PHE A 36 -4.60 -1.61 12.01
C PHE A 36 -5.17 -2.61 10.99
N PHE A 37 -5.79 -2.13 9.91
CA PHE A 37 -6.34 -3.00 8.88
C PHE A 37 -5.25 -3.75 8.11
N HIS A 38 -4.20 -3.09 7.64
CA HIS A 38 -3.11 -3.77 6.93
C HIS A 38 -2.41 -4.81 7.81
N ILE A 39 -2.11 -4.49 9.07
CA ILE A 39 -1.53 -5.46 10.02
C ILE A 39 -2.48 -6.63 10.25
N SER A 40 -3.78 -6.38 10.41
CA SER A 40 -4.78 -7.44 10.60
C SER A 40 -4.90 -8.36 9.38
N ILE A 41 -4.86 -7.78 8.17
CA ILE A 41 -4.86 -8.51 6.91
C ILE A 41 -3.60 -9.37 6.80
N LEU A 42 -2.42 -8.79 7.04
CA LEU A 42 -1.13 -9.50 7.02
C LEU A 42 -1.10 -10.63 8.02
N LYS A 43 -1.51 -10.38 9.27
CA LYS A 43 -1.63 -11.39 10.31
C LYS A 43 -2.56 -12.53 9.86
N THR A 44 -3.69 -12.22 9.23
CA THR A 44 -4.64 -13.24 8.78
C THR A 44 -4.07 -14.08 7.64
N ILE A 45 -3.50 -13.44 6.61
CA ILE A 45 -2.96 -14.10 5.41
C ILE A 45 -1.69 -14.89 5.71
N LEU A 46 -0.76 -14.33 6.48
CA LEU A 46 0.59 -14.88 6.67
C LEU A 46 0.74 -15.74 7.92
N VAL A 47 -0.13 -15.57 8.92
CA VAL A 47 0.00 -16.24 10.24
C VAL A 47 -1.24 -17.07 10.58
N THR A 48 -2.39 -16.43 10.79
CA THR A 48 -3.57 -17.09 11.39
C THR A 48 -4.22 -18.12 10.48
N GLU A 49 -4.41 -17.80 9.19
CA GLU A 49 -5.08 -18.66 8.21
C GLU A 49 -4.17 -18.92 7.00
N ARG A 50 -2.86 -18.99 7.24
CA ARG A 50 -1.84 -19.17 6.19
C ARG A 50 -2.13 -20.35 5.27
N SER A 51 -2.58 -21.48 5.82
CA SER A 51 -2.90 -22.67 5.02
C SER A 51 -4.01 -22.45 4.01
N TYR A 52 -4.94 -21.52 4.28
CA TYR A 52 -6.02 -21.16 3.38
C TYR A 52 -5.58 -20.15 2.31
N TYR A 53 -4.79 -19.15 2.71
CA TYR A 53 -4.45 -18.03 1.83
C TYR A 53 -3.16 -18.19 1.02
N LYS A 54 -2.20 -19.01 1.46
CA LYS A 54 -0.86 -19.11 0.84
C LYS A 54 -0.89 -19.50 -0.65
N ASP A 55 -1.87 -20.33 -1.04
CA ASP A 55 -1.98 -20.86 -2.41
C ASP A 55 -2.83 -19.92 -3.30
N ASN A 56 -3.43 -18.88 -2.72
CA ASN A 56 -4.20 -17.90 -3.46
C ASN A 56 -3.30 -16.71 -3.87
N SER A 57 -2.97 -16.70 -5.16
CA SER A 57 -2.12 -15.68 -5.79
C SER A 57 -2.55 -14.24 -5.52
N PHE A 58 -3.85 -13.95 -5.52
CA PHE A 58 -4.36 -12.60 -5.25
C PHE A 58 -4.02 -12.13 -3.84
N PHE A 59 -4.19 -12.99 -2.83
CA PHE A 59 -3.89 -12.63 -1.44
C PHE A 59 -2.40 -12.51 -1.17
N MET A 60 -1.56 -13.31 -1.85
CA MET A 60 -0.11 -13.15 -1.75
C MET A 60 0.37 -11.83 -2.35
N LEU A 61 -0.20 -11.40 -3.48
CA LEU A 61 0.08 -10.07 -4.04
C LEU A 61 -0.44 -8.96 -3.12
N PHE A 62 -1.64 -9.12 -2.57
CA PHE A 62 -2.19 -8.13 -1.63
C PHE A 62 -1.38 -8.06 -0.32
N ALA A 63 -0.75 -9.15 0.12
CA ALA A 63 0.18 -9.13 1.24
C ALA A 63 1.41 -8.25 0.92
N MET A 64 1.95 -8.33 -0.30
CA MET A 64 3.03 -7.42 -0.73
C MET A 64 2.58 -5.96 -0.72
N ASP A 65 1.39 -5.66 -1.23
CA ASP A 65 0.80 -4.31 -1.17
C ASP A 65 0.64 -3.84 0.29
N SER A 66 0.19 -4.73 1.18
CA SER A 66 0.02 -4.41 2.59
C SER A 66 1.34 -4.19 3.33
N ILE A 67 2.40 -4.93 3.02
CA ILE A 67 3.74 -4.68 3.59
C ILE A 67 4.25 -3.30 3.18
N ALA A 68 4.14 -2.95 1.90
CA ALA A 68 4.52 -1.63 1.41
C ALA A 68 3.66 -0.53 2.07
N SER A 69 2.35 -0.74 2.16
CA SER A 69 1.42 0.22 2.79
C SER A 69 1.70 0.43 4.28
N THR A 70 1.96 -0.65 5.03
CA THR A 70 2.38 -0.56 6.43
C THR A 70 3.67 0.24 6.58
N THR A 71 4.65 0.03 5.69
CA THR A 71 5.91 0.78 5.69
C THR A 71 5.68 2.27 5.49
N LEU A 72 4.84 2.65 4.50
CA LEU A 72 4.48 4.05 4.25
C LEU A 72 3.78 4.69 5.44
N ILE A 73 2.76 4.01 5.99
CA ILE A 73 1.98 4.54 7.10
C ILE A 73 2.85 4.71 8.35
N LEU A 74 3.71 3.74 8.67
CA LEU A 74 4.64 3.84 9.79
C LEU A 74 5.61 4.99 9.59
N ASN A 75 6.17 5.16 8.39
CA ASN A 75 7.05 6.28 8.09
C ASN A 75 6.33 7.63 8.27
N ASP A 76 5.10 7.77 7.78
CA ASP A 76 4.33 9.02 7.91
C ASP A 76 3.93 9.32 9.36
N LEU A 77 3.49 8.31 10.12
CA LEU A 77 3.12 8.47 11.54
C LEU A 77 4.32 8.75 12.45
N LEU A 78 5.46 8.10 12.21
CA LEU A 78 6.60 8.14 13.13
C LEU A 78 7.70 9.13 12.72
N PHE A 79 7.70 9.60 11.46
CA PHE A 79 8.72 10.51 10.96
C PHE A 79 8.16 11.60 10.06
N GLY A 80 7.60 11.24 8.90
CA GLY A 80 7.24 12.19 7.86
C GLY A 80 6.30 13.30 8.33
N ARG A 81 5.11 12.93 8.83
CA ARG A 81 4.08 13.92 9.20
C ARG A 81 4.21 14.42 10.61
N VAL A 82 4.76 13.63 11.51
CA VAL A 82 5.02 14.10 12.88
C VAL A 82 6.00 15.28 12.85
N PHE A 83 7.07 15.22 12.06
CA PHE A 83 8.04 16.32 11.97
C PHE A 83 7.63 17.43 11.00
N MET A 84 6.66 17.19 10.12
CA MET A 84 6.08 18.23 9.25
C MET A 84 4.99 19.04 9.95
N TYR A 85 4.09 18.39 10.70
CA TYR A 85 2.88 19.01 11.26
C TYR A 85 2.92 19.23 12.78
N ILE A 86 4.04 18.93 13.45
CA ILE A 86 4.28 19.34 14.84
C ILE A 86 5.46 20.31 14.86
N PRO A 87 5.25 21.61 14.52
CA PRO A 87 6.31 22.62 14.43
C PRO A 87 7.16 22.75 15.69
N GLN A 88 6.59 22.47 16.86
CA GLN A 88 7.26 22.56 18.16
C GLN A 88 8.46 21.61 18.27
N LEU A 89 8.47 20.50 17.52
CA LEU A 89 9.60 19.56 17.49
C LEU A 89 10.73 20.04 16.57
N CYS A 90 10.44 20.92 15.62
CA CYS A 90 11.37 21.30 14.57
C CYS A 90 12.69 21.89 15.11
N PRO A 91 12.70 22.88 16.03
CA PRO A 91 13.95 23.47 16.54
C PRO A 91 14.86 22.47 17.27
N TYR A 92 14.28 21.42 17.85
CA TYR A 92 15.01 20.42 18.61
C TYR A 92 15.55 19.30 17.73
N VAL A 93 14.79 18.91 16.68
CA VAL A 93 15.10 17.72 15.88
C VAL A 93 15.80 18.06 14.57
N SER A 94 15.50 19.21 13.96
CA SER A 94 16.10 19.63 12.69
C SER A 94 17.63 19.72 12.74
N PRO A 95 18.28 20.16 13.85
CA PRO A 95 19.74 20.29 13.89
C PRO A 95 20.50 18.96 13.72
N PHE A 96 19.89 17.84 14.11
CA PHE A 96 20.51 16.51 13.93
C PHE A 96 20.66 16.10 12.45
N PHE A 97 19.98 16.79 11.54
CA PHE A 97 19.94 16.47 10.11
C PHE A 97 20.59 17.53 9.21
N TRP A 98 21.26 18.55 9.78
CA TRP A 98 22.00 19.55 8.98
C TRP A 98 23.24 18.95 8.32
N THR A 99 23.85 17.96 8.96
CA THR A 99 24.92 17.13 8.38
C THR A 99 24.35 15.90 7.69
N PRO A 100 25.02 15.34 6.66
CA PRO A 100 24.60 14.10 6.03
C PRO A 100 24.35 12.99 7.05
N SER A 101 23.14 12.41 7.02
CA SER A 101 22.72 11.37 7.96
C SER A 101 22.32 10.11 7.22
N ILE A 102 22.92 8.98 7.61
CA ILE A 102 22.57 7.65 7.09
C ILE A 102 21.11 7.33 7.42
N LEU A 103 20.63 7.74 8.59
CA LEU A 103 19.25 7.54 9.01
C LEU A 103 18.27 8.25 8.06
N LEU A 104 18.51 9.53 7.77
CA LEU A 104 17.65 10.31 6.89
C LEU A 104 17.63 9.74 5.46
N ASN A 105 18.82 9.39 4.93
CA ASN A 105 18.94 8.72 3.63
C ASN A 105 18.14 7.41 3.59
N THR A 106 18.26 6.58 4.63
CA THR A 106 17.61 5.27 4.70
C THR A 106 16.09 5.40 4.79
N LEU A 107 15.58 6.29 5.66
CA LEU A 107 14.14 6.54 5.79
C LEU A 107 13.54 7.05 4.48
N TYR A 108 14.21 8.01 3.84
CA TYR A 108 13.75 8.57 2.57
C TYR A 108 13.77 7.54 1.44
N ALA A 109 14.84 6.73 1.34
CA ALA A 109 14.94 5.67 0.36
C ALA A 109 13.88 4.58 0.58
N LEU A 110 13.69 4.13 1.83
CA LEU A 110 12.70 3.10 2.19
C LEU A 110 11.27 3.56 1.91
N ASN A 111 10.93 4.78 2.30
CA ASN A 111 9.61 5.36 2.04
C ASN A 111 9.32 5.41 0.54
N ASN A 112 10.26 5.90 -0.27
CA ASN A 112 10.07 5.97 -1.71
C ASN A 112 10.07 4.57 -2.37
N HIS A 113 10.90 3.64 -1.89
CA HIS A 113 10.88 2.23 -2.32
C HIS A 113 9.48 1.64 -2.16
N ALA A 114 8.87 1.81 -0.99
CA ALA A 114 7.52 1.31 -0.73
C ALA A 114 6.46 1.93 -1.66
N ARG A 115 6.59 3.22 -2.02
CA ARG A 115 5.70 3.87 -3.01
C ARG A 115 5.81 3.19 -4.38
N PHE A 116 7.03 2.98 -4.86
CA PHE A 116 7.28 2.28 -6.12
C PHE A 116 6.81 0.82 -6.07
N ALA A 117 7.03 0.13 -4.96
CA ALA A 117 6.59 -1.25 -4.76
C ALA A 117 5.06 -1.36 -4.90
N LYS A 118 4.28 -0.44 -4.31
CA LYS A 118 2.82 -0.41 -4.50
C LYS A 118 2.41 -0.28 -5.96
N SER A 119 3.08 0.55 -6.75
CA SER A 119 2.80 0.65 -8.20
C SER A 119 3.09 -0.65 -8.94
N VAL A 120 4.18 -1.35 -8.61
CA VAL A 120 4.53 -2.64 -9.23
C VAL A 120 3.55 -3.73 -8.82
N VAL A 121 3.24 -3.86 -7.53
CA VAL A 121 2.27 -4.84 -7.02
C VAL A 121 0.91 -4.62 -7.66
N GLN A 122 0.48 -3.37 -7.81
CA GLN A 122 -0.78 -3.03 -8.48
C GLN A 122 -0.87 -3.64 -9.88
N ILE A 123 0.18 -3.51 -10.70
CA ILE A 123 0.20 -4.05 -12.07
C ILE A 123 -0.11 -5.54 -12.04
N PHE A 124 0.56 -6.29 -11.14
CA PHE A 124 0.32 -7.72 -11.01
C PHE A 124 -1.05 -8.04 -10.43
N MET A 125 -1.58 -7.24 -9.49
CA MET A 125 -2.92 -7.45 -8.94
C MET A 125 -4.01 -7.29 -10.00
N VAL A 126 -3.92 -6.30 -10.89
CA VAL A 126 -4.93 -6.11 -11.95
C VAL A 126 -4.80 -7.17 -13.05
N LEU A 127 -3.59 -7.57 -13.41
CA LEU A 127 -3.35 -8.70 -14.32
C LEU A 127 -3.90 -10.01 -13.74
N ASN A 128 -3.75 -10.22 -12.43
CA ASN A 128 -4.27 -11.39 -11.73
C ASN A 128 -5.79 -11.48 -11.84
N ARG A 129 -6.48 -10.37 -11.56
CA ARG A 129 -7.94 -10.30 -11.67
C ARG A 129 -8.42 -10.52 -13.11
N MET A 130 -7.77 -9.88 -14.08
CA MET A 130 -8.10 -10.06 -15.49
C MET A 130 -7.94 -11.52 -15.93
N SER A 131 -6.82 -12.16 -15.55
CA SER A 131 -6.54 -13.56 -15.89
C SER A 131 -7.58 -14.52 -15.30
N CYS A 132 -8.09 -14.25 -14.10
CA CYS A 132 -9.14 -15.04 -13.46
C CYS A 132 -10.45 -15.04 -14.27
N VAL A 133 -10.76 -13.93 -14.95
CA VAL A 133 -11.96 -13.81 -15.79
C VAL A 133 -11.73 -14.34 -17.20
N LEU A 134 -10.58 -14.05 -17.81
CA LEU A 134 -10.28 -14.44 -19.19
C LEU A 134 -9.93 -15.93 -19.34
N LEU A 135 -9.20 -16.49 -18.38
CA LEU A 135 -8.56 -17.79 -18.50
C LEU A 135 -8.81 -18.67 -17.25
N PRO A 136 -10.06 -18.90 -16.82
CA PRO A 136 -10.36 -19.58 -15.56
C PRO A 136 -9.81 -21.01 -15.49
N ALA A 137 -9.73 -21.72 -16.61
CA ALA A 137 -9.26 -23.11 -16.67
C ALA A 137 -7.75 -23.26 -16.38
N VAL A 138 -6.95 -22.25 -16.71
CA VAL A 138 -5.47 -22.30 -16.55
C VAL A 138 -4.96 -21.30 -15.50
N TYR A 139 -5.86 -20.50 -14.91
CA TYR A 139 -5.52 -19.44 -13.95
C TYR A 139 -4.62 -19.93 -12.81
N ASN A 140 -4.97 -21.04 -12.15
CA ASN A 140 -4.21 -21.56 -11.01
C ASN A 140 -2.79 -21.98 -11.43
N LYS A 141 -2.65 -22.66 -12.59
CA LYS A 141 -1.35 -23.07 -13.12
C LYS A 141 -0.50 -21.86 -13.49
N LEU A 142 -1.07 -20.88 -14.19
CA LEU A 142 -0.38 -19.64 -14.57
C LEU A 142 0.15 -18.90 -13.33
N TRP A 143 -0.69 -18.70 -12.34
CA TRP A 143 -0.32 -17.90 -11.17
C TRP A 143 0.53 -18.62 -10.14
N SER A 144 0.55 -19.95 -10.13
CA SER A 144 1.53 -20.72 -9.34
C SER A 144 2.98 -20.38 -9.73
N THR A 145 3.22 -20.06 -11.01
CA THR A 145 4.53 -19.62 -11.52
C THR A 145 4.68 -18.10 -11.46
N MET A 146 3.64 -17.34 -11.80
CA MET A 146 3.74 -15.87 -11.88
C MET A 146 3.78 -15.16 -10.53
N THR A 147 3.13 -15.70 -9.49
CA THR A 147 3.12 -15.06 -8.15
C THR A 147 4.52 -14.88 -7.55
N PRO A 148 5.40 -15.90 -7.48
CA PRO A 148 6.74 -15.68 -6.92
C PRO A 148 7.55 -14.67 -7.74
N ILE A 149 7.43 -14.70 -9.08
CA ILE A 149 8.07 -13.72 -9.97
C ILE A 149 7.57 -12.30 -9.65
N ALA A 150 6.25 -12.13 -9.53
CA ALA A 150 5.65 -10.84 -9.19
C ALA A 150 6.10 -10.32 -7.82
N CYS A 151 6.22 -11.19 -6.81
CA CYS A 151 6.73 -10.82 -5.50
C CYS A 151 8.20 -10.35 -5.57
N VAL A 152 9.06 -11.07 -6.29
CA VAL A 152 10.47 -10.67 -6.50
C VAL A 152 10.56 -9.34 -7.23
N MET A 153 9.80 -9.18 -8.31
CA MET A 153 9.77 -7.92 -9.07
C MET A 153 9.28 -6.74 -8.23
N SER A 154 8.31 -6.97 -7.34
CA SER A 154 7.79 -5.95 -6.43
C SER A 154 8.83 -5.45 -5.41
N VAL A 155 9.88 -6.23 -5.15
CA VAL A 155 11.00 -5.84 -4.28
C VAL A 155 12.16 -5.26 -5.08
N CYS A 156 12.49 -5.87 -6.23
CA CYS A 156 13.68 -5.51 -7.02
C CYS A 156 13.47 -4.30 -7.94
N VAL A 157 12.33 -4.22 -8.65
CA VAL A 157 12.07 -3.13 -9.60
C VAL A 157 12.06 -1.74 -8.96
N PRO A 158 11.53 -1.53 -7.74
CA PRO A 158 11.60 -0.23 -7.06
C PRO A 158 13.01 0.37 -6.94
N PHE A 159 14.07 -0.45 -6.90
CA PHE A 159 15.45 0.06 -6.88
C PHE A 159 15.81 0.85 -8.15
N ALA A 160 15.21 0.51 -9.30
CA ALA A 160 15.34 1.29 -10.54
C ALA A 160 14.69 2.68 -10.45
N GLY A 161 13.77 2.91 -9.50
CA GLY A 161 13.18 4.22 -9.23
C GLY A 161 13.94 5.05 -8.19
N ILE A 162 14.61 4.40 -7.23
CA ILE A 162 15.27 5.09 -6.10
C ILE A 162 16.79 5.18 -6.20
N TRP A 163 17.44 4.57 -7.20
CA TRP A 163 18.91 4.53 -7.28
C TRP A 163 19.55 5.92 -7.15
N ASN A 164 18.97 6.96 -7.76
CA ASN A 164 19.52 8.31 -7.67
C ASN A 164 19.46 8.83 -6.23
N ILE A 165 18.42 8.49 -5.46
CA ILE A 165 18.33 8.83 -4.03
C ILE A 165 19.41 8.11 -3.23
N ILE A 166 19.65 6.83 -3.49
CA ILE A 166 20.61 6.01 -2.75
C ILE A 166 22.01 6.64 -2.78
N ILE A 167 22.41 7.19 -3.93
CA ILE A 167 23.71 7.84 -4.11
C ILE A 167 23.69 9.36 -3.84
N SER A 168 22.53 9.93 -3.53
CA SER A 168 22.35 11.35 -3.30
C SER A 168 22.48 11.71 -1.83
N ARG A 169 22.80 12.98 -1.56
CA ARG A 169 22.70 13.56 -0.21
C ARG A 169 21.24 13.95 0.05
N THR A 170 20.58 13.32 1.03
CA THR A 170 19.33 13.86 1.58
C THR A 170 19.60 14.95 2.60
N PHE A 171 18.65 15.86 2.71
CA PHE A 171 18.65 16.97 3.66
C PHE A 171 17.21 17.33 3.99
N ILE A 172 17.04 18.04 5.09
CA ILE A 172 15.72 18.53 5.51
C ILE A 172 15.43 19.90 4.89
N VAL A 173 14.16 20.19 4.63
CA VAL A 173 13.70 21.50 4.17
C VAL A 173 12.51 21.94 5.01
N ALA A 174 12.40 23.24 5.29
CA ALA A 174 11.29 23.79 6.04
C ALA A 174 9.98 23.57 5.25
N VAL A 175 8.98 22.99 5.92
CA VAL A 175 7.65 22.74 5.33
C VAL A 175 6.64 22.88 6.45
N ARG A 176 5.64 23.77 6.28
CA ARG A 176 4.48 23.86 7.18
C ARG A 176 4.84 24.12 8.66
N GLY A 177 5.91 24.88 8.89
CA GLY A 177 6.48 25.14 10.23
C GLY A 177 7.30 23.99 10.83
N GLY A 178 7.20 22.80 10.27
CA GLY A 178 8.09 21.68 10.53
C GLY A 178 9.16 21.53 9.45
N PHE A 179 9.56 20.28 9.18
CA PHE A 179 10.45 19.96 8.07
C PHE A 179 10.01 18.71 7.29
N GLY A 180 10.30 18.72 5.99
CA GLY A 180 10.22 17.57 5.10
C GLY A 180 11.60 17.09 4.67
N ILE A 181 11.66 15.98 3.94
CA ILE A 181 12.91 15.46 3.39
C ILE A 181 13.01 15.79 1.90
N ASN A 182 14.16 16.30 1.50
CA ASN A 182 14.54 16.49 0.11
C ASN A 182 15.93 15.91 -0.15
N TYR A 183 16.40 15.95 -1.40
CA TYR A 183 17.70 15.42 -1.78
C TYR A 183 18.34 16.24 -2.89
N ILE A 184 19.67 16.30 -2.86
CA ILE A 184 20.48 16.88 -3.91
C ILE A 184 20.69 15.80 -4.95
N LYS A 185 20.13 15.98 -6.14
CA LYS A 185 20.24 15.00 -7.22
C LYS A 185 21.72 14.77 -7.58
N ALA A 186 22.22 13.56 -7.38
CA ALA A 186 23.52 13.16 -7.90
C ALA A 186 23.53 13.18 -9.45
N VAL A 187 22.41 12.76 -10.06
CA VAL A 187 22.18 12.85 -11.49
C VAL A 187 21.02 13.83 -11.79
N PRO A 188 21.27 15.01 -12.40
CA PRO A 188 20.30 16.10 -12.50
C PRO A 188 18.97 15.78 -13.22
N TRP A 189 19.03 15.01 -14.30
CA TRP A 189 17.86 14.64 -15.10
C TRP A 189 16.99 13.57 -14.41
N ALA A 190 17.60 12.75 -13.54
CA ALA A 190 17.01 11.57 -12.95
C ALA A 190 16.19 11.87 -11.68
N SER A 191 15.20 12.76 -11.75
CA SER A 191 14.44 13.16 -10.56
C SER A 191 13.47 12.07 -10.05
N LEU A 192 13.42 11.88 -8.74
CA LEU A 192 12.44 11.04 -8.04
C LEU A 192 11.00 11.25 -8.52
N SER A 193 10.55 12.51 -8.60
CA SER A 193 9.19 12.84 -9.02
C SER A 193 8.89 12.33 -10.43
N MET A 194 9.87 12.39 -11.34
CA MET A 194 9.74 11.87 -12.71
C MET A 194 9.64 10.33 -12.72
N PHE A 195 10.51 9.63 -11.99
CA PHE A 195 10.42 8.17 -11.89
C PHE A 195 9.10 7.73 -11.26
N GLN A 196 8.65 8.41 -10.19
CA GLN A 196 7.35 8.15 -9.59
C GLN A 196 6.21 8.31 -10.59
N SER A 197 6.22 9.38 -11.41
CA SER A 197 5.26 9.56 -12.50
C SER A 197 5.29 8.40 -13.49
N ILE A 198 6.47 7.97 -13.94
CA ILE A 198 6.62 6.84 -14.88
C ILE A 198 5.96 5.58 -14.31
N PHE A 199 6.27 5.23 -13.05
CA PHE A 199 5.73 4.03 -12.41
C PHE A 199 4.21 4.12 -12.21
N ILE A 200 3.71 5.27 -11.75
CA ILE A 200 2.29 5.49 -11.50
C ILE A 200 1.49 5.49 -12.81
N ILE A 201 1.96 6.17 -13.86
CA ILE A 201 1.31 6.17 -15.17
C ILE A 201 1.31 4.76 -15.75
N THR A 202 2.43 4.05 -15.69
CA THR A 202 2.50 2.65 -16.14
C THR A 202 1.47 1.79 -15.42
N ALA A 203 1.42 1.87 -14.09
CA ALA A 203 0.45 1.14 -13.27
C ALA A 203 -1.00 1.53 -13.60
N LEU A 204 -1.27 2.81 -13.84
CA LEU A 204 -2.58 3.32 -14.24
C LEU A 204 -2.99 2.80 -15.62
N SER A 205 -2.09 2.78 -16.61
CA SER A 205 -2.36 2.23 -17.94
C SER A 205 -2.75 0.75 -17.87
N PHE A 206 -1.98 -0.06 -17.13
CA PHE A 206 -2.32 -1.46 -16.89
C PHE A 206 -3.67 -1.59 -16.16
N THR A 207 -3.90 -0.76 -15.13
CA THR A 207 -5.15 -0.77 -14.37
C THR A 207 -6.35 -0.47 -15.25
N PHE A 208 -6.27 0.57 -16.09
CA PHE A 208 -7.34 0.97 -16.99
C PHE A 208 -7.63 -0.11 -18.03
N ILE A 209 -6.59 -0.62 -18.72
CA ILE A 209 -6.73 -1.67 -19.74
C ILE A 209 -7.31 -2.96 -19.14
N CYS A 210 -6.70 -3.46 -18.05
CA CYS A 210 -7.14 -4.71 -17.43
C CYS A 210 -8.55 -4.60 -16.86
N THR A 211 -8.89 -3.47 -16.23
CA THR A 211 -10.24 -3.24 -15.70
C THR A 211 -11.26 -3.17 -16.83
N SER A 212 -10.97 -2.47 -17.93
CA SER A 212 -11.87 -2.36 -19.07
C SER A 212 -12.15 -3.72 -19.71
N VAL A 213 -11.09 -4.52 -19.94
CA VAL A 213 -11.22 -5.89 -20.48
C VAL A 213 -12.02 -6.80 -19.54
N THR A 214 -11.74 -6.72 -18.23
CA THR A 214 -12.44 -7.50 -17.21
C THR A 214 -13.94 -7.15 -17.19
N LEU A 215 -14.28 -5.86 -17.16
CA LEU A 215 -15.66 -5.38 -17.15
C LEU A 215 -16.39 -5.77 -18.44
N TYR A 216 -15.77 -5.57 -19.60
CA TYR A 216 -16.36 -5.93 -20.89
C TYR A 216 -16.74 -7.42 -20.95
N LYS A 217 -15.82 -8.30 -20.52
CA LYS A 217 -16.09 -9.75 -20.51
C LYS A 217 -17.16 -10.15 -19.50
N LEU A 218 -17.19 -9.52 -18.33
CA LEU A 218 -18.23 -9.78 -17.33
C LEU A 218 -19.63 -9.34 -17.81
N ILE A 219 -19.73 -8.23 -18.55
CA ILE A 219 -21.01 -7.77 -19.13
C ILE A 219 -21.50 -8.73 -20.22
N LEU A 220 -20.60 -9.27 -21.04
CA LEU A 220 -20.94 -10.16 -22.15
C LEU A 220 -21.34 -11.57 -21.75
N LEU A 221 -21.09 -12.01 -20.51
CA LEU A 221 -21.43 -13.35 -20.02
C LEU A 221 -22.87 -13.33 -19.44
N PRO A 222 -23.90 -13.77 -20.19
CA PRO A 222 -25.28 -13.67 -19.73
C PRO A 222 -25.53 -14.69 -18.62
N GLY A 223 -26.13 -14.26 -17.51
CA GLY A 223 -26.69 -15.16 -16.49
C GLY A 223 -25.78 -15.55 -15.32
N ARG A 224 -24.59 -14.95 -15.16
CA ARG A 224 -23.66 -15.33 -14.08
C ARG A 224 -23.16 -14.21 -13.17
N ILE A 225 -23.89 -13.10 -12.99
CA ILE A 225 -23.49 -12.07 -12.00
C ILE A 225 -23.69 -12.61 -10.57
N LYS A 226 -22.80 -13.50 -10.16
CA LYS A 226 -22.65 -13.98 -8.78
C LYS A 226 -22.12 -12.82 -7.95
N SER A 227 -22.45 -12.79 -6.67
CA SER A 227 -21.98 -11.78 -5.71
C SER A 227 -20.45 -11.54 -5.77
N ALA A 228 -19.66 -12.57 -6.09
CA ALA A 228 -18.22 -12.47 -6.29
C ALA A 228 -17.80 -11.53 -7.44
N GLU A 229 -18.50 -11.55 -8.57
CA GLU A 229 -18.18 -10.72 -9.75
C GLU A 229 -18.54 -9.25 -9.52
N LYS A 230 -19.65 -8.98 -8.82
CA LYS A 230 -20.03 -7.63 -8.39
C LYS A 230 -19.00 -7.02 -7.43
N SER A 231 -18.48 -7.83 -6.50
CA SER A 231 -17.43 -7.44 -5.57
C SER A 231 -16.10 -7.12 -6.28
N LEU A 232 -15.74 -7.94 -7.28
CA LEU A 232 -14.57 -7.73 -8.14
C LEU A 232 -14.67 -6.44 -8.96
N CYS A 233 -15.84 -6.18 -9.54
CA CYS A 233 -16.15 -4.96 -10.30
C CYS A 233 -16.02 -3.71 -9.42
N PHE A 234 -16.68 -3.69 -8.25
CA PHE A 234 -16.61 -2.57 -7.31
C PHE A 234 -15.15 -2.26 -6.91
N THR A 235 -14.40 -3.30 -6.54
CA THR A 235 -12.98 -3.16 -6.16
C THR A 235 -12.14 -2.57 -7.30
N SER A 236 -12.41 -2.95 -8.54
CA SER A 236 -11.64 -2.49 -9.69
C SER A 236 -11.95 -1.03 -10.05
N ILE A 237 -13.20 -0.61 -9.93
CA ILE A 237 -13.62 0.79 -10.11
C ILE A 237 -13.01 1.67 -9.02
N SER A 238 -13.13 1.29 -7.75
CA SER A 238 -12.59 2.07 -6.63
C SER A 238 -11.08 2.26 -6.75
N ILE A 239 -10.34 1.20 -7.07
CA ILE A 239 -8.88 1.30 -7.23
C ILE A 239 -8.51 2.19 -8.42
N SER A 240 -9.23 2.10 -9.54
CA SER A 240 -8.98 2.93 -10.72
C SER A 240 -9.16 4.42 -10.40
N PHE A 241 -10.23 4.79 -9.70
CA PHE A 241 -10.48 6.18 -9.30
C PHE A 241 -9.35 6.72 -8.43
N THR A 242 -8.92 5.95 -7.42
CA THR A 242 -7.83 6.36 -6.53
C THR A 242 -6.50 6.50 -7.26
N PHE A 243 -6.20 5.62 -8.22
CA PHE A 243 -4.99 5.72 -9.04
C PHE A 243 -4.99 6.95 -9.96
N VAL A 244 -6.14 7.31 -10.53
CA VAL A 244 -6.26 8.54 -11.34
C VAL A 244 -5.95 9.77 -10.49
N LEU A 245 -6.48 9.84 -9.26
CA LEU A 245 -6.19 10.94 -8.34
C LEU A 245 -4.69 11.06 -8.03
N VAL A 246 -4.03 9.93 -7.73
CA VAL A 246 -2.58 9.89 -7.49
C VAL A 246 -1.79 10.30 -8.74
N ALA A 247 -2.21 9.84 -9.92
CA ALA A 247 -1.52 10.16 -11.17
C ALA A 247 -1.61 11.64 -11.52
N ILE A 248 -2.78 12.26 -11.38
CA ILE A 248 -2.97 13.70 -11.67
C ILE A 248 -2.09 14.54 -10.73
N THR A 249 -2.17 14.30 -9.43
CA THR A 249 -1.40 15.05 -8.43
C THR A 249 0.10 14.87 -8.62
N GLN A 250 0.56 13.64 -8.87
CA GLN A 250 1.97 13.36 -9.15
C GLN A 250 2.46 14.02 -10.44
N MET A 251 1.65 14.02 -11.50
CA MET A 251 2.02 14.66 -12.77
C MET A 251 2.15 16.16 -12.62
N LEU A 252 1.18 16.82 -11.97
CA LEU A 252 1.27 18.25 -11.66
C LEU A 252 2.54 18.58 -10.87
N PHE A 253 2.86 17.76 -9.86
CA PHE A 253 4.06 17.91 -9.05
C PHE A 253 5.37 17.75 -9.86
N ALA A 254 5.38 16.82 -10.81
CA ALA A 254 6.55 16.51 -11.63
C ALA A 254 6.79 17.54 -12.75
N THR A 255 5.73 18.00 -13.43
CA THR A 255 5.84 18.81 -14.65
C THR A 255 5.55 20.29 -14.46
N CYS A 256 4.91 20.69 -13.37
CA CYS A 256 4.61 22.10 -13.08
C CYS A 256 5.29 22.57 -11.78
N PRO A 257 6.56 23.04 -11.84
CA PRO A 257 7.23 23.62 -10.68
C PRO A 257 6.46 24.81 -10.07
N SER A 258 5.85 25.65 -10.93
CA SER A 258 5.05 26.80 -10.50
C SER A 258 3.76 26.42 -9.77
N CYS A 259 3.30 25.17 -9.92
CA CYS A 259 2.09 24.67 -9.26
C CYS A 259 2.38 24.07 -7.87
N ARG A 260 3.65 24.01 -7.44
CA ARG A 260 4.05 23.42 -6.15
C ARG A 260 3.72 24.38 -5.00
N SER A 261 2.43 24.50 -4.70
CA SER A 261 1.92 25.16 -3.52
C SER A 261 1.72 24.17 -2.37
N ASP A 262 1.55 24.70 -1.16
CA ASP A 262 1.18 23.91 0.02
C ASP A 262 -0.12 23.12 -0.22
N GLU A 263 -1.09 23.68 -0.94
CA GLU A 263 -2.34 22.95 -1.23
C GLU A 263 -2.09 21.74 -2.13
N LEU A 264 -1.22 21.85 -3.14
CA LEU A 264 -0.87 20.71 -4.00
C LEU A 264 -0.16 19.62 -3.20
N TYR A 265 0.73 19.98 -2.27
CA TYR A 265 1.37 19.02 -1.36
C TYR A 265 0.34 18.28 -0.50
N ILE A 266 -0.61 18.99 0.11
CA ILE A 266 -1.68 18.39 0.91
C ILE A 266 -2.55 17.47 0.05
N LEU A 267 -2.95 17.93 -1.13
CA LEU A 267 -3.76 17.13 -2.05
C LEU A 267 -3.02 15.86 -2.48
N GLN A 268 -1.72 15.95 -2.74
CA GLN A 268 -0.90 14.79 -3.07
C GLN A 268 -0.84 13.80 -1.90
N PHE A 269 -0.64 14.26 -0.66
CA PHE A 269 -0.69 13.39 0.52
C PHE A 269 -2.03 12.69 0.65
N LEU A 270 -3.14 13.43 0.53
CA LEU A 270 -4.49 12.85 0.58
C LEU A 270 -4.73 11.84 -0.54
N ALA A 271 -4.21 12.07 -1.74
CA ALA A 271 -4.29 11.13 -2.84
C ALA A 271 -3.55 9.81 -2.52
N PHE A 272 -2.31 9.91 -2.04
CA PHE A 272 -1.52 8.74 -1.64
C PHE A 272 -2.11 8.01 -0.42
N ASP A 273 -2.74 8.73 0.50
CA ASP A 273 -3.40 8.14 1.66
C ASP A 273 -4.65 7.38 1.29
N THR A 274 -5.47 7.98 0.43
CA THR A 274 -6.65 7.30 -0.12
C THR A 274 -6.21 6.02 -0.83
N PHE A 275 -5.08 6.06 -1.54
CA PHE A 275 -4.51 4.89 -2.20
C PHE A 275 -3.99 3.83 -1.22
N THR A 276 -3.34 4.27 -0.15
CA THR A 276 -2.72 3.38 0.83
C THR A 276 -3.78 2.81 1.76
N VAL A 277 -4.45 3.64 2.55
CA VAL A 277 -5.47 3.25 3.52
C VAL A 277 -6.73 2.69 2.86
N GLY A 278 -7.17 3.30 1.75
CA GLY A 278 -8.38 2.88 1.05
C GLY A 278 -8.29 1.44 0.51
N SER A 279 -7.10 1.00 0.08
CA SER A 279 -6.90 -0.36 -0.45
C SER A 279 -7.30 -1.46 0.56
N ALA A 280 -6.89 -1.32 1.82
CA ALA A 280 -7.26 -2.25 2.90
C ALA A 280 -8.75 -2.20 3.21
N ILE A 281 -9.32 -1.00 3.30
CA ILE A 281 -10.75 -0.80 3.57
C ILE A 281 -11.59 -1.47 2.49
N ILE A 282 -11.26 -1.24 1.22
CA ILE A 282 -11.97 -1.85 0.09
C ILE A 282 -11.89 -3.38 0.18
N LEU A 283 -10.73 -3.97 0.47
CA LEU A 283 -10.60 -5.43 0.58
C LEU A 283 -11.47 -6.01 1.71
N ILE A 284 -11.48 -5.37 2.88
CA ILE A 284 -12.28 -5.82 4.03
C ILE A 284 -13.78 -5.70 3.74
N LEU A 285 -14.21 -4.63 3.07
CA LEU A 285 -15.61 -4.45 2.70
C LEU A 285 -16.08 -5.48 1.66
N THR A 286 -15.20 -5.83 0.72
CA THR A 286 -15.50 -6.70 -0.43
C THR A 286 -15.36 -8.19 -0.12
N ASN A 287 -14.51 -8.56 0.86
CA ASN A 287 -14.27 -9.96 1.21
C ASN A 287 -14.87 -10.34 2.57
N LYS A 288 -16.05 -10.98 2.53
CA LYS A 288 -16.77 -11.42 3.74
C LYS A 288 -15.96 -12.39 4.60
N HIS A 289 -15.25 -13.35 3.99
CA HIS A 289 -14.47 -14.35 4.73
C HIS A 289 -13.35 -13.67 5.52
N LEU A 290 -12.52 -12.87 4.84
CA LEU A 290 -11.42 -12.13 5.46
C LEU A 290 -11.94 -11.22 6.59
N ARG A 291 -13.04 -10.50 6.35
CA ARG A 291 -13.68 -9.66 7.37
C ARG A 291 -14.09 -10.47 8.59
N THR A 292 -14.74 -11.62 8.39
CA THR A 292 -15.12 -12.51 9.49
C THR A 292 -13.89 -13.04 10.22
N SER A 293 -12.83 -13.45 9.53
CA SER A 293 -11.58 -13.89 10.14
C SER A 293 -10.92 -12.80 11.01
N ILE A 294 -10.90 -11.54 10.54
CA ILE A 294 -10.34 -10.42 11.29
C ILE A 294 -11.17 -10.11 12.55
N PHE A 295 -12.51 -10.02 12.43
CA PHE A 295 -13.36 -9.55 13.53
C PHE A 295 -13.91 -10.65 14.44
N THR A 296 -13.91 -11.92 14.01
CA THR A 296 -14.53 -13.04 14.76
C THR A 296 -13.50 -13.91 15.47
N SER A 297 -12.23 -13.88 15.05
CA SER A 297 -11.14 -14.66 15.68
C SER A 297 -10.90 -14.28 17.16
N SER A 298 -11.43 -13.14 17.62
CA SER A 298 -11.39 -12.76 19.04
C SER A 298 -12.44 -13.48 19.92
N LYS A 299 -13.46 -14.15 19.35
CA LYS A 299 -14.58 -14.74 20.13
C LYS A 299 -14.66 -16.28 20.15
N LYS A 300 -13.83 -17.03 19.42
CA LYS A 300 -13.91 -18.50 19.41
C LYS A 300 -12.55 -19.20 19.38
N ARG A 301 -11.96 -19.39 20.57
CA ARG A 301 -11.12 -20.57 20.89
C ARG A 301 -11.56 -21.15 22.25
N LYS A 302 -12.80 -21.62 22.34
CA LYS A 302 -13.09 -22.72 23.27
C LYS A 302 -12.74 -23.99 22.50
N ILE A 303 -11.60 -24.58 22.84
CA ILE A 303 -11.24 -25.94 22.44
C ILE A 303 -12.30 -26.84 23.08
N VAL A 304 -13.27 -27.30 22.30
CA VAL A 304 -14.12 -28.41 22.71
C VAL A 304 -13.36 -29.67 22.32
N ASN A 305 -12.69 -30.27 23.30
CA ASN A 305 -12.14 -31.63 23.16
C ASN A 305 -13.34 -32.58 23.00
N ILE A 306 -13.71 -32.90 21.77
CA ILE A 306 -14.61 -34.01 21.51
C ILE A 306 -13.75 -35.27 21.60
N THR A 307 -13.74 -35.89 22.77
CA THR A 307 -13.24 -37.25 22.94
C THR A 307 -14.18 -38.19 22.21
N VAL A 308 -13.80 -38.62 21.01
CA VAL A 308 -14.50 -39.69 20.30
C VAL A 308 -14.10 -41.01 20.95
N THR A 309 -14.90 -41.52 21.87
CA THR A 309 -14.83 -42.92 22.29
C THR A 309 -15.24 -43.80 21.11
N ALA A 310 -14.25 -44.47 20.51
CA ALA A 310 -14.47 -45.49 19.50
C ALA A 310 -15.31 -46.63 20.10
N ARG A 311 -16.52 -46.85 19.57
CA ARG A 311 -17.36 -47.99 19.90
C ARG A 311 -16.79 -49.21 19.16
N GLN A 312 -16.41 -50.25 19.90
CA GLN A 312 -15.90 -51.50 19.33
C GLN A 312 -16.96 -52.14 18.41
N SER A 313 -16.48 -52.49 17.21
CA SER A 313 -17.15 -53.29 16.20
C SER A 313 -17.57 -54.66 16.74
N GLY A 314 -18.82 -55.05 16.48
CA GLY A 314 -19.31 -56.39 16.80
C GLY A 314 -20.70 -56.68 16.26
N ARG A 315 -20.73 -57.49 15.17
CA ARG A 315 -21.82 -58.32 14.64
C ARG A 315 -22.97 -57.71 13.81
N PHE A 316 -23.01 -58.19 12.58
CA PHE A 316 -24.18 -58.38 11.73
C PHE A 316 -25.34 -59.06 12.48
N SER A 317 -26.56 -58.55 12.29
CA SER A 317 -27.77 -59.37 12.17
C SER A 317 -28.81 -58.61 11.36
N SER A 318 -29.21 -59.25 10.27
CA SER A 318 -30.39 -58.96 9.45
C SER A 318 -31.69 -59.17 10.23
N THR A 319 -32.59 -58.19 10.20
CA THR A 319 -34.04 -58.46 10.31
C THR A 319 -34.86 -57.31 9.73
N GLN A 320 -35.54 -57.58 8.62
CA GLN A 320 -36.80 -56.93 8.26
C GLN A 320 -37.87 -57.31 9.29
N THR A 321 -38.76 -56.38 9.64
CA THR A 321 -40.19 -56.69 9.87
C THR A 321 -41.00 -55.39 9.97
N TYR A 322 -42.01 -55.33 9.08
CA TYR A 322 -43.23 -54.51 9.00
C TYR A 322 -43.16 -52.99 9.17
#